data_AF-A0A5S4F6D7-F1
#
_entry.id   AF-A0A5S4F6D7-F1
#
_cell.length_a   1.000
_cell.length_b   1.000
_cell.length_c   1.000
_cell.angle_alpha   90.00
_cell.angle_beta   90.00
_cell.angle_gamma   90.00
#
_symmetry.space_group_name_H-M   'P 1'
#
loop_
_entity.id
_entity.type
_entity.pdbx_description
1 polymer ?
#
loop_
_entity_poly.entity_id
_entity_poly.type
_entity_poly.pdbx_seq_one_letter_code
_entity_poly.pdbx_strand_id
1 'polypeptide(L)'
;MNEPGNAVEGMLTLLAIEPTLLPPAPERADGRHIEHRRRDEIHDCLRCGQRAMVAYIARSMVADPDPGPRWLDLCPACDYWLRTNLPEEWRP
;
A
#
# COMPACT_ATOMS: atom_id res chain seq x y z
N MET A 1 -15.03 9.85 19.95
CA MET A 1 -15.14 10.18 18.51
C MET A 1 -13.77 9.97 17.93
N ASN A 2 -13.54 8.88 17.18
CA ASN A 2 -12.24 8.61 16.55
C ASN A 2 -12.27 9.26 15.18
N GLU A 3 -11.53 10.36 15.02
CA GLU A 3 -11.43 11.02 13.72
C GLU A 3 -10.71 10.09 12.72
N PRO A 4 -11.30 9.83 11.55
CA PRO A 4 -10.72 8.93 10.54
C PRO A 4 -9.40 9.44 9.93
N GLY A 5 -9.05 10.73 10.13
CA GLY A 5 -7.80 11.33 9.65
C GLY A 5 -6.54 10.72 10.25
N ASN A 6 -6.60 10.19 11.48
CA ASN A 6 -5.43 9.61 12.16
C ASN A 6 -5.02 8.24 11.58
N ALA A 7 -5.97 7.39 11.19
CA ALA A 7 -5.67 6.01 10.84
C ALA A 7 -4.96 5.87 9.47
N VAL A 8 -5.27 6.75 8.49
CA VAL A 8 -4.55 6.78 7.21
C VAL A 8 -3.14 7.28 7.43
N GLU A 9 -3.01 8.43 8.10
CA GLU A 9 -1.72 9.04 8.39
C GLU A 9 -0.85 8.10 9.23
N GLY A 10 -1.41 7.41 10.21
CA GLY A 10 -0.70 6.42 11.02
C GLY A 10 -0.19 5.24 10.19
N MET A 11 -1.01 4.69 9.29
CA MET A 11 -0.59 3.63 8.38
C MET A 11 0.52 4.12 7.43
N LEU A 12 0.34 5.26 6.79
CA LEU A 12 1.33 5.82 5.86
C LEU A 12 2.62 6.23 6.58
N THR A 13 2.53 6.73 7.80
CA THR A 13 3.69 7.08 8.64
C THR A 13 4.48 5.85 9.04
N LEU A 14 3.80 4.77 9.47
CA LEU A 14 4.47 3.50 9.76
C LEU A 14 5.17 2.94 8.53
N LEU A 15 4.54 3.04 7.36
CA LEU A 15 5.13 2.63 6.09
C LEU A 15 6.29 3.52 5.64
N ALA A 16 6.30 4.79 6.03
CA ALA A 16 7.41 5.71 5.77
C ALA A 16 8.59 5.46 6.72
N ILE A 17 8.33 5.09 7.98
CA ILE A 17 9.37 4.84 9.00
C ILE A 17 10.01 3.47 8.81
N GLU A 18 9.21 2.42 8.54
CA GLU A 18 9.72 1.06 8.33
C GLU A 18 9.12 0.46 7.04
N PRO A 19 9.61 0.89 5.86
CA PRO A 19 9.05 0.41 4.60
C PRO A 19 9.36 -1.06 4.33
N THR A 20 10.30 -1.67 5.07
CA THR A 20 10.62 -3.11 4.94
C THR A 20 9.52 -4.03 5.47
N LEU A 21 8.54 -3.50 6.21
CA LEU A 21 7.32 -4.23 6.58
C LEU A 21 6.49 -4.62 5.36
N LEU A 22 6.65 -3.93 4.24
CA LEU A 22 5.99 -4.28 2.99
C LEU A 22 6.79 -5.32 2.21
N PRO A 23 6.11 -6.29 1.56
CA PRO A 23 6.78 -7.21 0.65
C PRO A 23 7.50 -6.45 -0.48
N PRO A 24 8.71 -6.91 -0.87
CA PRO A 24 9.43 -6.30 -1.99
C PRO A 24 8.66 -6.46 -3.31
N ALA A 25 8.61 -5.39 -4.09
CA ALA A 25 8.09 -5.40 -5.45
C ALA A 25 9.23 -5.40 -6.48
N PRO A 26 8.99 -5.87 -7.72
CA PRO A 26 9.99 -5.79 -8.78
C PRO A 26 10.39 -4.34 -9.07
N GLU A 27 11.70 -4.09 -9.27
CA GLU A 27 12.21 -2.75 -9.59
C GLU A 27 11.58 -2.13 -10.84
N ARG A 28 11.27 -2.99 -11.82
CA ARG A 28 10.66 -2.64 -13.11
C ARG A 28 9.34 -3.38 -13.31
N ALA A 29 8.45 -3.27 -12.33
CA ALA A 29 7.11 -3.84 -12.46
C ALA A 29 6.31 -3.16 -13.58
N ASP A 30 5.53 -3.97 -14.29
CA ASP A 30 4.57 -3.57 -15.31
C ASP A 30 3.16 -4.02 -14.92
N GLY A 31 2.17 -3.75 -15.76
CA GLY A 31 0.78 -4.16 -15.52
C GLY A 31 0.59 -5.67 -15.35
N ARG A 32 1.47 -6.51 -15.92
CA ARG A 32 1.36 -7.97 -15.79
C ARG A 32 1.77 -8.44 -14.40
N HIS A 33 2.77 -7.81 -13.78
CA HIS A 33 3.15 -8.11 -12.40
C HIS A 33 2.01 -7.79 -11.43
N ILE A 34 1.33 -6.66 -11.64
CA ILE A 34 0.17 -6.27 -10.84
C ILE A 34 -0.96 -7.29 -11.03
N GLU A 35 -1.23 -7.69 -12.28
CA GLU A 35 -2.32 -8.63 -12.56
C GLU A 35 -2.04 -10.02 -11.97
N HIS A 36 -0.80 -10.52 -12.12
CA HIS A 36 -0.35 -11.77 -11.52
C HIS A 36 -0.52 -11.73 -10.01
N ARG A 37 -0.02 -10.69 -9.34
CA ARG A 37 -0.13 -10.54 -7.90
C ARG A 37 -1.58 -10.53 -7.40
N ARG A 38 -2.50 -9.96 -8.18
CA ARG A 38 -3.92 -9.85 -7.80
C ARG A 38 -4.72 -11.13 -8.08
N ARG A 39 -4.40 -11.86 -9.15
CA ARG A 39 -5.21 -13.02 -9.60
C ARG A 39 -4.62 -14.36 -9.18
N ASP A 40 -3.30 -14.47 -9.24
CA ASP A 40 -2.61 -15.75 -9.16
C ASP A 40 -1.99 -15.97 -7.76
N GLU A 41 -1.88 -14.91 -6.96
CA GLU A 41 -1.40 -14.96 -5.59
C GLU A 41 -2.54 -14.66 -4.57
N ILE A 42 -2.37 -15.12 -3.33
CA ILE A 42 -3.29 -14.82 -2.23
C ILE A 42 -2.50 -14.03 -1.18
N HIS A 43 -2.88 -12.76 -0.99
CA HIS A 43 -2.30 -11.86 0.00
C HIS A 43 -3.37 -11.35 0.95
N ASP A 44 -2.96 -11.00 2.15
CA ASP A 44 -3.81 -10.35 3.14
C ASP A 44 -3.76 -8.83 2.98
N CYS A 45 -4.90 -8.19 3.19
CA CYS A 45 -5.01 -6.74 3.24
C CYS A 45 -4.17 -6.22 4.41
N LEU A 46 -3.22 -5.34 4.10
CA LEU A 46 -2.30 -4.79 5.08
C LEU A 46 -3.02 -4.13 6.28
N ARG A 47 -4.20 -3.54 6.04
CA ARG A 47 -4.94 -2.82 7.06
C ARG A 47 -5.82 -3.70 7.94
N CYS A 48 -6.50 -4.68 7.36
CA CYS A 48 -7.57 -5.42 8.05
C CYS A 48 -7.46 -6.95 8.02
N GLY A 49 -6.45 -7.49 7.36
CA GLY A 49 -6.20 -8.94 7.25
C GLY A 49 -7.20 -9.71 6.39
N GLN A 50 -8.22 -9.07 5.82
CA GLN A 50 -9.09 -9.69 4.82
C GLN A 50 -8.33 -9.92 3.51
N ARG A 51 -8.77 -10.86 2.66
CA ARG A 51 -8.12 -11.09 1.36
C ARG A 51 -7.96 -9.79 0.55
N ALA A 52 -6.75 -9.52 0.12
CA ALA A 52 -6.44 -8.43 -0.79
C ALA A 52 -6.88 -8.76 -2.22
N MET A 53 -7.44 -7.76 -2.89
CA MET A 53 -7.88 -7.83 -4.29
C MET A 53 -7.34 -6.67 -5.13
N VAL A 54 -6.61 -5.76 -4.48
CA VAL A 54 -5.97 -4.58 -5.04
C VAL A 54 -4.50 -4.64 -4.62
N ALA A 55 -3.60 -4.36 -5.55
CA ALA A 55 -2.17 -4.30 -5.30
C ALA A 55 -1.63 -2.99 -5.92
N TYR A 56 -0.97 -2.19 -5.10
CA TYR A 56 -0.23 -1.00 -5.53
C TYR A 56 1.26 -1.19 -5.35
N ILE A 57 2.04 -0.40 -6.06
CA ILE A 57 3.48 -0.29 -5.85
C ILE A 57 3.75 1.03 -5.15
N ALA A 58 4.12 0.94 -3.87
CA ALA A 58 4.62 2.07 -3.11
C ALA A 58 6.12 2.21 -3.36
N ARG A 59 6.57 3.44 -3.63
CA ARG A 59 7.99 3.80 -3.61
C ARG A 59 8.18 4.80 -2.49
N SER A 60 9.12 4.52 -1.59
CA SER A 60 9.48 5.55 -0.62
C SER A 60 10.23 6.66 -1.36
N MET A 61 9.79 7.91 -1.19
CA MET A 61 10.58 9.08 -1.61
C MET A 61 11.63 9.45 -0.56
N VAL A 62 11.59 8.80 0.61
CA VAL A 62 12.47 9.06 1.73
C VAL A 62 12.99 7.73 2.24
N ALA A 63 14.26 7.41 1.97
CA ALA A 63 15.09 6.66 2.90
C ALA A 63 16.51 6.58 2.36
N ASP A 64 17.46 6.89 3.24
CA ASP A 64 18.78 6.32 3.20
C ASP A 64 18.84 5.23 4.28
N PRO A 65 19.00 3.94 3.93
CA PRO A 65 19.03 3.39 2.58
C PRO A 65 17.62 3.20 1.98
N ASP A 66 17.48 3.44 0.67
CA ASP A 66 16.22 3.22 -0.06
C ASP A 66 15.87 1.72 -0.06
N PRO A 67 14.71 1.32 0.49
CA PRO A 67 14.28 -0.07 0.52
C PRO A 67 13.77 -0.57 -0.85
N GLY A 68 13.74 0.27 -1.87
CA GLY A 68 13.21 -0.06 -3.20
C GLY A 68 11.69 -0.11 -3.23
N PRO A 69 11.09 -0.49 -4.38
CA PRO A 69 9.65 -0.57 -4.52
C PRO A 69 9.05 -1.69 -3.68
N ARG A 70 7.85 -1.43 -3.16
CA ARG A 70 7.15 -2.28 -2.21
C ARG A 70 5.70 -2.50 -2.60
N TRP A 71 5.18 -3.69 -2.32
CA TRP A 71 3.78 -4.00 -2.57
C TRP A 71 2.89 -3.47 -1.44
N LEU A 72 1.78 -2.86 -1.83
CA LEU A 72 0.71 -2.45 -0.93
C LEU A 72 -0.56 -3.19 -1.34
N ASP A 73 -0.86 -4.27 -0.62
CA ASP A 73 -2.00 -5.14 -0.88
C ASP A 73 -3.20 -4.75 0.00
N LEU A 74 -4.34 -4.47 -0.62
CA LEU A 74 -5.55 -3.99 0.05
C LEU A 74 -6.80 -4.77 -0.41
N CYS A 75 -7.75 -4.91 0.50
CA CYS A 75 -9.11 -5.30 0.14
C CYS A 75 -9.87 -4.10 -0.46
N PRO A 76 -10.94 -4.32 -1.26
CA PRO A 76 -11.66 -3.22 -1.93
C PRO A 76 -12.18 -2.13 -0.97
N ALA A 77 -12.60 -2.51 0.23
CA ALA A 77 -13.09 -1.56 1.24
C ALA A 77 -11.96 -0.69 1.81
N CYS A 78 -10.77 -1.25 2.03
CA CYS A 78 -9.62 -0.50 2.52
C CYS A 78 -8.97 0.35 1.42
N ASP A 79 -9.00 -0.12 0.17
CA ASP A 79 -8.64 0.70 -0.99
C ASP A 79 -9.55 1.93 -1.11
N TYR A 80 -10.87 1.72 -1.13
CA TYR A 80 -11.83 2.82 -1.18
C TYR A 80 -11.60 3.82 -0.04
N TRP A 81 -11.45 3.33 1.19
CA TRP A 81 -11.15 4.16 2.34
C TRP A 81 -9.85 4.95 2.17
N LEU A 82 -8.77 4.32 1.69
CA LEU A 82 -7.51 5.00 1.44
C LEU A 82 -7.72 6.14 0.43
N ARG A 83 -8.29 5.85 -0.73
CA ARG A 83 -8.50 6.85 -1.80
C ARG A 83 -9.38 8.02 -1.39
N THR A 84 -10.38 7.80 -0.53
CA THR A 84 -11.24 8.90 -0.05
C THR A 84 -10.64 9.72 1.08
N ASN A 85 -9.68 9.17 1.81
CA ASN A 85 -9.07 9.82 2.99
C ASN A 85 -7.60 10.22 2.76
N LEU A 86 -7.04 9.96 1.57
CA LEU A 86 -5.78 10.56 1.16
C LEU A 86 -5.93 12.09 1.08
N PRO A 87 -4.93 12.85 1.56
CA PRO A 87 -4.83 14.28 1.31
C PRO A 87 -5.00 14.58 -0.18
N GLU A 88 -5.66 15.69 -0.52
CA GLU A 88 -5.99 16.02 -1.90
C GLU A 88 -4.73 16.10 -2.78
N GLU A 89 -3.64 16.59 -2.20
CA GLU A 89 -2.31 16.65 -2.80
C GLU A 89 -1.69 15.29 -3.15
N TRP A 90 -2.19 14.19 -2.58
CA TRP A 90 -1.65 12.83 -2.75
C TRP A 90 -2.61 11.91 -3.52
N ARG A 91 -3.75 12.44 -4.00
CA ARG A 91 -4.65 11.69 -4.87
C ARG A 91 -4.04 11.60 -6.28
N PRO A 92 -4.04 10.41 -6.91
CA PRO A 92 -3.53 10.23 -8.26
C PRO A 92 -4.39 10.92 -9.33
#